data_AF-A0A8C5PL00-F1
#
_entry.id   AF-A0A8C5PL00-F1
#
_cell.length_a   1.000
_cell.length_b   1.000
_cell.length_c   1.000
_cell.angle_alpha   90.00
_cell.angle_beta   90.00
_cell.angle_gamma   90.00
#
_symmetry.space_group_name_H-M   'P 1'
#
loop_
_entity.id
_entity.type
_entity.pdbx_description
1 polymer ?
#
loop_
_entity_poly.entity_id
_entity_poly.type
_entity_poly.pdbx_seq_one_letter_code
_entity_poly.pdbx_strand_id
1 'polypeptide(L)'
;MMLSRLMSGSNRSLDLPCVCTVRLLDDSEYTCNVQRDAKGQQLFDLLCHHLNLLEKDYFGIRYVDPEKQRHWLEFSKGIVKQMRARPPFILCFRVKFYPPDPAALKEEITRYLVFLQVKRDLYHGRLLCKTSDAALLAAYILQAEIGDYDPGKHPEGYSSKFQFLPKHSEKLERRIAEIHRNELSGLNPAAAELCFLRKAQTLETYGVDPHPCKDVSGNSAFLAFTPFGFIVLQGNKRVHFIRWSDAAKMKFEGKTFNLYVREREEKRLVLTFIAPTPEACKHLWKCGVENQSFYKLENSNQVRTVSSSNLFFKGSRFRYSGRVAKEVMESSAKIKREPPEIHRAGMVPSRSCPTISHGMRLSSVPRTRRRAVHISIMEGLESLRDSAHSTPVRSSDHIDALSPGVSRETVISDEAYTPCSSILPTPVCDPLLEPAFGQQVNGSPCTSQEEEGDVSVHSVPDTEVSPPALPGLEVDNERESESDQGNKFLQSVLRLLAVTLCLLLALLLLLVILAESDLELAFLRDIRLTPEFQQFHYQYFCPLRRWLSCKLHPIIRLIDS
;
A
#
# COMPACT_ATOMS: atom_id res chain seq x y z
N MET A 1 -26.34 53.76 18.22
CA MET A 1 -26.22 52.78 19.32
C MET A 1 -26.82 51.45 18.88
N MET A 2 -26.46 50.36 19.58
CA MET A 2 -27.02 49.00 19.53
C MET A 2 -28.11 48.66 18.48
N LEU A 3 -27.78 47.74 17.57
CA LEU A 3 -28.73 46.74 17.07
C LEU A 3 -28.29 45.38 17.63
N SER A 4 -29.11 44.81 18.51
CA SER A 4 -28.86 43.55 19.20
C SER A 4 -29.83 42.47 18.74
N ARG A 5 -29.36 41.20 18.67
CA ARG A 5 -30.07 40.02 18.11
C ARG A 5 -30.14 40.11 16.57
N LEU A 6 -29.76 39.12 15.76
CA LEU A 6 -29.72 37.66 15.97
C LEU A 6 -28.45 37.05 15.32
N MET A 7 -27.70 36.24 16.08
CA MET A 7 -26.80 35.19 15.54
C MET A 7 -26.44 34.20 16.67
N SER A 8 -27.43 33.44 17.15
CA SER A 8 -27.21 32.34 18.11
C SER A 8 -26.66 31.10 17.39
N GLY A 9 -25.44 31.22 16.84
CA GLY A 9 -24.77 30.13 16.14
C GLY A 9 -24.51 28.93 17.05
N SER A 10 -25.06 27.77 16.70
CA SER A 10 -25.02 26.53 17.49
C SER A 10 -23.65 25.82 17.46
N ASN A 11 -22.59 26.49 17.94
CA ASN A 11 -21.22 25.99 17.98
C ASN A 11 -20.86 25.26 19.29
N ARG A 12 -21.77 24.44 19.84
CA ARG A 12 -21.53 23.66 21.09
C ARG A 12 -21.93 22.18 21.01
N SER A 13 -22.01 21.60 19.80
CA SER A 13 -22.54 20.24 19.59
C SER A 13 -21.73 19.34 18.64
N LEU A 14 -20.52 19.73 18.20
CA LEU A 14 -19.76 18.97 17.18
C LEU A 14 -18.42 18.37 17.68
N ASP A 15 -17.87 18.89 18.78
CA ASP A 15 -16.49 18.67 19.20
C ASP A 15 -16.31 17.60 20.30
N LEU A 16 -17.01 16.46 20.18
CA LEU A 16 -16.61 15.27 20.94
C LEU A 16 -15.30 14.73 20.34
N PRO A 17 -14.21 14.62 21.12
CA PRO A 17 -12.94 14.08 20.62
C PRO A 17 -13.09 12.60 20.26
N CYS A 18 -12.32 12.12 19.29
CA CYS A 18 -12.27 10.70 18.98
C CYS A 18 -11.15 10.00 19.75
N VAL A 19 -11.49 8.84 20.33
CA VAL A 19 -10.54 7.97 21.03
C VAL A 19 -9.69 7.24 19.98
N CYS A 20 -8.37 7.35 20.12
CA CYS A 20 -7.37 6.60 19.34
C CYS A 20 -6.57 5.71 20.29
N THR A 21 -6.65 4.38 20.09
CA THR A 21 -5.84 3.38 20.79
C THR A 21 -4.78 2.85 19.83
N VAL A 22 -3.51 3.09 20.14
CA VAL A 22 -2.36 2.72 19.32
C VAL A 22 -1.57 1.61 20.01
N ARG A 23 -1.58 0.42 19.43
CA ARG A 23 -0.75 -0.70 19.88
C ARG A 23 0.70 -0.48 19.48
N LEU A 24 1.58 -0.46 20.47
CA LEU A 24 3.00 -0.15 20.34
C LEU A 24 3.82 -1.39 19.91
N LEU A 25 5.15 -1.27 19.85
CA LEU A 25 6.05 -2.30 19.34
C LEU A 25 6.43 -3.38 20.36
N ASP A 26 6.22 -3.11 21.64
CA ASP A 26 6.26 -4.01 22.80
C ASP A 26 4.91 -4.73 23.04
N ASP A 27 3.90 -4.45 22.19
CA ASP A 27 2.49 -4.85 22.34
C ASP A 27 1.71 -4.19 23.50
N SER A 28 2.24 -3.15 24.15
CA SER A 28 1.42 -2.27 25.01
C SER A 28 0.48 -1.37 24.18
N GLU A 29 -0.47 -0.69 24.82
CA GLU A 29 -1.46 0.16 24.16
C GLU A 29 -1.46 1.60 24.69
N TYR A 30 -1.10 2.56 23.83
CA TYR A 30 -1.23 3.99 24.11
C TYR A 30 -2.61 4.48 23.65
N THR A 31 -3.47 4.88 24.60
CA THR A 31 -4.79 5.45 24.29
C THR A 31 -4.82 6.94 24.56
N CYS A 32 -5.32 7.71 23.59
CA CYS A 32 -5.43 9.18 23.69
C CYS A 32 -6.71 9.70 23.03
N ASN A 33 -7.13 10.89 23.45
CA ASN A 33 -8.22 11.63 22.84
C ASN A 33 -7.64 12.66 21.85
N VAL A 34 -8.09 12.65 20.60
CA VAL A 34 -7.69 13.63 19.59
C VAL A 34 -8.92 14.35 19.01
N GLN A 35 -8.74 15.58 18.53
CA GLN A 35 -9.83 16.35 17.92
C GLN A 35 -10.30 15.73 16.60
N ARG A 36 -11.54 15.96 16.19
CA ARG A 36 -12.12 15.30 15.01
C ARG A 36 -11.49 15.74 13.68
N ASP A 37 -10.91 16.94 13.64
CA ASP A 37 -10.14 17.47 12.52
C ASP A 37 -8.65 17.10 12.57
N ALA A 38 -8.18 16.54 13.70
CA ALA A 38 -6.77 16.30 14.01
C ALA A 38 -6.06 15.53 12.88
N LYS A 39 -4.88 16.02 12.51
CA LYS A 39 -4.05 15.43 11.46
C LYS A 39 -3.29 14.22 12.00
N GLY A 40 -3.01 13.24 11.15
CA GLY A 40 -2.21 12.07 11.52
C GLY A 40 -0.83 12.42 12.11
N GLN A 41 -0.28 13.57 11.71
CA GLN A 41 0.94 14.15 12.28
C GLN A 41 0.83 14.40 13.80
N GLN A 42 -0.29 14.92 14.29
CA GLN A 42 -0.45 15.24 15.72
C GLN A 42 -0.44 13.98 16.58
N LEU A 43 -1.13 12.91 16.14
CA LEU A 43 -1.09 11.62 16.81
C LEU A 43 0.31 10.99 16.75
N PHE A 44 1.00 11.12 15.61
CA PHE A 44 2.37 10.61 15.47
C PHE A 44 3.35 11.34 16.39
N ASP A 45 3.26 12.67 16.49
CA ASP A 45 4.11 13.45 17.39
C ASP A 45 3.80 13.13 18.86
N LEU A 46 2.53 12.94 19.26
CA LEU A 46 2.19 12.49 20.62
C LEU A 46 2.86 11.14 20.97
N LEU A 47 2.84 10.17 20.04
CA LEU A 47 3.53 8.89 20.21
C LEU A 47 5.05 9.06 20.32
N CYS A 48 5.66 9.92 19.49
CA CYS A 48 7.11 10.15 19.55
C CYS A 48 7.55 10.84 20.85
N HIS A 49 6.74 11.74 21.41
CA HIS A 49 7.01 12.32 22.74
C HIS A 49 6.85 11.26 23.84
N HIS A 50 5.78 10.44 23.80
CA HIS A 50 5.56 9.37 24.78
C HIS A 50 6.68 8.31 24.76
N LEU A 51 7.14 7.91 23.57
CA LEU A 51 8.27 6.99 23.37
C LEU A 51 9.65 7.66 23.52
N ASN A 52 9.70 8.97 23.78
CA ASN A 52 10.92 9.76 23.91
C ASN A 52 11.90 9.58 22.72
N LEU A 53 11.38 9.58 21.49
CA LEU A 53 12.03 9.14 20.26
C LEU A 53 12.34 10.31 19.30
N LEU A 54 13.62 10.53 18.95
CA LEU A 54 14.01 11.59 18.01
C LEU A 54 14.17 11.08 16.56
N GLU A 55 14.62 9.84 16.36
CA GLU A 55 14.82 9.21 15.05
C GLU A 55 13.50 8.71 14.43
N LYS A 56 12.46 9.55 14.47
CA LYS A 56 11.07 9.14 14.20
C LYS A 56 10.77 8.75 12.75
N ASP A 57 11.54 9.23 11.78
CA ASP A 57 11.27 9.06 10.34
C ASP A 57 11.23 7.60 9.87
N TYR A 58 11.88 6.68 10.61
CA TYR A 58 11.83 5.23 10.36
C TYR A 58 10.45 4.59 10.66
N PHE A 59 9.57 5.28 11.39
CA PHE A 59 8.33 4.72 11.92
C PHE A 59 7.07 5.27 11.26
N GLY A 60 5.95 4.58 11.47
CA GLY A 60 4.64 5.02 11.01
C GLY A 60 3.51 4.43 11.84
N ILE A 61 2.31 4.99 11.65
CA ILE A 61 1.07 4.43 12.18
C ILE A 61 0.36 3.70 11.05
N ARG A 62 0.01 2.43 11.25
CA ARG A 62 -0.84 1.65 10.34
C ARG A 62 -2.22 1.39 10.94
N TYR A 63 -3.21 1.20 10.08
CA TYR A 63 -4.54 0.68 10.41
C TYR A 63 -4.94 -0.42 9.43
N VAL A 64 -6.05 -1.09 9.74
CA VAL A 64 -6.76 -2.02 8.85
C VAL A 64 -8.16 -1.45 8.63
N ASP A 65 -8.64 -1.44 7.38
CA ASP A 65 -10.01 -1.04 7.07
C ASP A 65 -11.01 -2.21 7.25
N PRO A 66 -12.34 -1.98 7.27
CA PRO A 66 -13.34 -3.04 7.40
C PRO A 66 -13.22 -4.14 6.33
N GLU A 67 -12.68 -3.79 5.16
CA GLU A 67 -12.40 -4.68 4.03
C GLU A 67 -11.11 -5.52 4.21
N LYS A 68 -10.50 -5.48 5.40
CA LYS A 68 -9.25 -6.14 5.81
C LYS A 68 -8.00 -5.67 5.07
N GLN A 69 -8.04 -4.56 4.33
CA GLN A 69 -6.88 -3.96 3.69
C GLN A 69 -6.07 -3.13 4.71
N ARG A 70 -4.76 -3.33 4.72
CA ARG A 70 -3.80 -2.58 5.55
C ARG A 70 -3.49 -1.22 4.90
N HIS A 71 -3.37 -0.17 5.71
CA HIS A 71 -3.01 1.18 5.25
C HIS A 71 -2.01 1.84 6.21
N TRP A 72 -1.11 2.67 5.67
CA TRP A 72 -0.37 3.66 6.45
C TRP A 72 -1.22 4.94 6.59
N LEU A 73 -1.23 5.52 7.79
CA LEU A 73 -1.86 6.81 8.05
C LEU A 73 -1.07 7.94 7.35
N GLU A 74 -1.73 8.70 6.49
CA GLU A 74 -1.11 9.88 5.86
C GLU A 74 -1.13 11.03 6.86
N PHE A 75 0.05 11.40 7.37
CA PHE A 75 0.20 12.39 8.45
C PHE A 75 -0.35 13.79 8.10
N SER A 76 -0.33 14.18 6.83
CA SER A 76 -0.84 15.47 6.34
C SER A 76 -2.38 15.58 6.34
N LYS A 77 -3.10 14.46 6.47
CA LYS A 77 -4.57 14.39 6.40
C LYS A 77 -5.18 14.19 7.79
N GLY A 78 -6.42 14.66 7.96
CA GLY A 78 -7.22 14.40 9.15
C GLY A 78 -7.42 12.90 9.39
N ILE A 79 -7.37 12.46 10.65
CA ILE A 79 -7.47 11.04 11.04
C ILE A 79 -8.86 10.49 10.69
N VAL A 80 -9.92 11.16 11.13
CA VAL A 80 -11.32 10.79 10.85
C VAL A 80 -11.62 10.71 9.35
N LYS A 81 -10.94 11.50 8.51
CA LYS A 81 -11.11 11.50 7.04
C LYS A 81 -10.40 10.34 6.32
N GLN A 82 -9.69 9.49 7.06
CA GLN A 82 -8.99 8.31 6.54
C GLN A 82 -9.61 7.00 7.05
N MET A 83 -10.24 7.01 8.23
CA MET A 83 -10.90 5.83 8.79
C MET A 83 -12.24 5.59 8.10
N ARG A 84 -12.45 4.36 7.60
CA ARG A 84 -13.78 3.88 7.18
C ARG A 84 -14.65 3.44 8.37
N ALA A 85 -14.03 2.99 9.45
CA ALA A 85 -14.70 2.63 10.70
C ALA A 85 -15.16 3.86 11.50
N ARG A 86 -16.06 3.67 12.47
CA ARG A 86 -16.37 4.66 13.50
C ARG A 86 -15.37 4.56 14.67
N PRO A 87 -15.17 5.62 15.48
CA PRO A 87 -14.38 5.53 16.72
C PRO A 87 -14.97 4.51 17.71
N PRO A 88 -14.17 3.93 18.63
CA PRO A 88 -12.74 4.17 18.84
C PRO A 88 -11.88 3.62 17.70
N PHE A 89 -10.83 4.34 17.31
CA PHE A 89 -9.91 3.91 16.26
C PHE A 89 -8.78 3.07 16.85
N ILE A 90 -8.64 1.82 16.38
CA ILE A 90 -7.52 0.96 16.76
C ILE A 90 -6.43 1.00 15.68
N LEU A 91 -5.21 1.28 16.13
CA LEU A 91 -4.05 1.63 15.31
C LEU A 91 -2.83 0.82 15.77
N CYS A 92 -1.78 0.77 14.96
CA CYS A 92 -0.50 0.16 15.34
C CYS A 92 0.68 1.06 14.98
N PHE A 93 1.55 1.36 15.95
CA PHE A 93 2.85 1.97 15.69
C PHE A 93 3.83 0.89 15.23
N ARG A 94 4.47 1.06 14.07
CA ARG A 94 5.36 0.04 13.45
C ARG A 94 6.52 0.72 12.73
N VAL A 95 7.60 -0.02 12.48
CA VAL A 95 8.65 0.43 11.54
C VAL A 95 8.05 0.50 10.14
N LYS A 96 8.23 1.64 9.46
CA LYS A 96 7.78 1.88 8.09
C LYS A 96 8.95 1.81 7.09
N PHE A 97 10.13 2.28 7.51
CA PHE A 97 11.37 2.15 6.78
C PHE A 97 12.40 1.51 7.71
N TYR A 98 12.90 0.33 7.35
CA TYR A 98 13.90 -0.36 8.16
C TYR A 98 15.27 0.28 7.92
N PRO A 99 16.12 0.46 8.94
CA PRO A 99 17.49 0.95 8.73
C PRO A 99 18.28 -0.03 7.84
N PRO A 100 19.02 0.42 6.82
CA PRO A 100 19.92 -0.44 6.04
C PRO A 100 21.04 -1.06 6.90
N ASP A 101 21.47 -0.33 7.93
CA ASP A 101 22.35 -0.80 9.02
C ASP A 101 21.78 -0.29 10.37
N PRO A 102 21.18 -1.16 11.20
CA PRO A 102 20.71 -0.78 12.53
C PRO A 102 21.82 -0.45 13.53
N ALA A 103 23.08 -0.83 13.26
CA ALA A 103 24.21 -0.45 14.12
C ALA A 103 24.62 1.02 13.91
N ALA A 104 24.25 1.63 12.79
CA ALA A 104 24.47 3.05 12.50
C ALA A 104 23.39 3.99 13.09
N LEU A 105 22.30 3.44 13.65
CA LEU A 105 21.30 4.23 14.38
C LEU A 105 21.91 4.88 15.62
N LYS A 106 21.59 6.16 15.86
CA LYS A 106 22.23 6.92 16.94
C LYS A 106 21.71 6.50 18.32
N GLU A 107 20.39 6.42 18.50
CA GLU A 107 19.77 6.23 19.80
C GLU A 107 19.48 4.76 20.10
N GLU A 108 19.65 4.34 21.36
CA GLU A 108 19.34 2.96 21.75
C GLU A 108 17.84 2.67 21.68
N ILE A 109 16.97 3.64 21.98
CA ILE A 109 15.52 3.47 21.87
C ILE A 109 15.10 3.14 20.43
N THR A 110 15.73 3.75 19.43
CA THR A 110 15.50 3.44 18.01
C THR A 110 15.91 2.01 17.69
N ARG A 111 17.10 1.59 18.16
CA ARG A 111 17.59 0.20 17.99
C ARG A 111 16.67 -0.81 18.68
N TYR A 112 16.23 -0.54 19.91
CA TYR A 112 15.30 -1.38 20.65
C TYR A 112 13.93 -1.52 19.95
N LEU A 113 13.35 -0.42 19.47
CA LEU A 113 12.09 -0.46 18.73
C LEU A 113 12.22 -1.22 17.39
N VAL A 114 13.35 -1.09 16.68
CA VAL A 114 13.63 -1.90 15.47
C VAL A 114 13.86 -3.37 15.84
N PHE A 115 14.55 -3.68 16.94
CA PHE A 115 14.67 -5.04 17.48
C PHE A 115 13.29 -5.66 17.75
N LEU A 116 12.39 -4.95 18.43
CA LEU A 116 11.03 -5.41 18.71
C LEU A 116 10.19 -5.67 17.44
N GLN A 117 10.38 -4.88 16.38
CA GLN A 117 9.78 -5.17 15.08
C GLN A 117 10.35 -6.44 14.46
N VAL A 118 11.68 -6.58 14.42
CA VAL A 118 12.34 -7.71 13.74
C VAL A 118 12.18 -9.03 14.53
N LYS A 119 12.12 -8.97 15.87
CA LYS A 119 11.67 -10.04 16.77
C LYS A 119 10.25 -10.51 16.43
N ARG A 120 9.34 -9.57 16.18
CA ARG A 120 7.96 -9.87 15.73
C ARG A 120 7.93 -10.43 14.30
N ASP A 121 8.80 -9.97 13.41
CA ASP A 121 8.93 -10.51 12.05
C ASP A 121 9.48 -11.95 12.05
N LEU A 122 10.37 -12.30 12.98
CA LEU A 122 10.81 -13.67 13.24
C LEU A 122 9.67 -14.54 13.81
N TYR A 123 8.98 -14.05 14.84
CA TYR A 123 7.87 -14.74 15.50
C TYR A 123 6.70 -15.07 14.56
N HIS A 124 6.46 -14.24 13.54
CA HIS A 124 5.44 -14.50 12.51
C HIS A 124 5.98 -15.11 11.21
N GLY A 125 7.26 -15.51 11.15
CA GLY A 125 7.84 -16.16 9.97
C GLY A 125 8.01 -15.27 8.73
N ARG A 126 7.95 -13.95 8.88
CA ARG A 126 8.33 -12.98 7.83
C ARG A 126 9.84 -12.99 7.59
N LEU A 127 10.63 -13.14 8.66
CA LEU A 127 12.09 -13.23 8.60
C LEU A 127 12.54 -14.68 8.37
N LEU A 128 12.58 -15.10 7.10
CA LEU A 128 13.14 -16.39 6.70
C LEU A 128 14.64 -16.48 7.05
N CYS A 129 15.00 -17.59 7.69
CA CYS A 129 16.35 -17.91 8.12
C CYS A 129 16.56 -19.43 8.16
N LYS A 130 17.82 -19.90 8.14
CA LYS A 130 18.12 -21.34 8.32
C LYS A 130 18.00 -21.71 9.80
N THR A 131 17.80 -22.99 10.12
CA THR A 131 17.61 -23.45 11.52
C THR A 131 18.76 -23.04 12.47
N SER A 132 19.98 -22.94 11.96
CA SER A 132 21.14 -22.41 12.71
C SER A 132 21.01 -20.93 13.05
N ASP A 133 20.58 -20.13 12.07
CA ASP A 133 20.37 -18.69 12.21
C ASP A 133 19.16 -18.41 13.12
N ALA A 134 18.09 -19.20 12.98
CA ALA A 134 16.91 -19.16 13.84
C ALA A 134 17.25 -19.46 15.30
N ALA A 135 18.12 -20.46 15.55
CA ALA A 135 18.59 -20.78 16.90
C ALA A 135 19.41 -19.64 17.51
N LEU A 136 20.32 -19.04 16.73
CA LEU A 136 21.15 -17.92 17.16
C LEU A 136 20.33 -16.66 17.44
N LEU A 137 19.38 -16.31 16.56
CA LEU A 137 18.46 -15.18 16.75
C LEU A 137 17.56 -15.38 17.98
N ALA A 138 17.02 -16.58 18.19
CA ALA A 138 16.24 -16.89 19.38
C ALA A 138 17.09 -16.89 20.66
N ALA A 139 18.36 -17.30 20.60
CA ALA A 139 19.27 -17.21 21.75
C ALA A 139 19.64 -15.76 22.10
N TYR A 140 19.83 -14.86 21.11
CA TYR A 140 19.99 -13.43 21.40
C TYR A 140 18.73 -12.80 22.00
N ILE A 141 17.53 -13.19 21.56
CA ILE A 141 16.29 -12.77 22.22
C ILE A 141 16.32 -13.28 23.67
N LEU A 142 16.58 -14.57 23.91
CA LEU A 142 16.61 -15.15 25.25
C LEU A 142 17.58 -14.42 26.19
N GLN A 143 18.81 -14.15 25.75
CA GLN A 143 19.81 -13.37 26.49
C GLN A 143 19.32 -11.96 26.85
N ALA A 144 18.63 -11.28 25.93
CA ALA A 144 18.09 -9.93 26.19
C ALA A 144 16.88 -9.93 27.15
N GLU A 145 16.18 -11.06 27.27
CA GLU A 145 14.95 -11.20 28.06
C GLU A 145 15.19 -11.69 29.49
N ILE A 146 16.17 -12.59 29.72
CA ILE A 146 16.44 -13.18 31.05
C ILE A 146 17.88 -12.99 31.56
N GLY A 147 18.78 -12.43 30.75
CA GLY A 147 20.20 -12.30 31.08
C GLY A 147 20.94 -13.65 31.10
N ASP A 148 22.15 -13.63 31.66
CA ASP A 148 23.09 -14.75 31.60
C ASP A 148 22.55 -16.09 32.11
N TYR A 149 23.08 -17.18 31.56
CA TYR A 149 22.71 -18.53 31.97
C TYR A 149 23.11 -18.83 33.43
N ASP A 150 22.11 -18.83 34.31
CA ASP A 150 22.20 -19.30 35.70
C ASP A 150 21.68 -20.75 35.83
N PRO A 151 22.49 -21.72 36.31
CA PRO A 151 22.07 -23.12 36.45
C PRO A 151 20.90 -23.37 37.41
N GLY A 152 20.70 -22.52 38.42
CA GLY A 152 19.61 -22.63 39.39
C GLY A 152 18.30 -22.04 38.88
N LYS A 153 18.37 -21.00 38.02
CA LYS A 153 17.20 -20.39 37.38
C LYS A 153 16.77 -21.10 36.09
N HIS A 154 17.71 -21.73 35.38
CA HIS A 154 17.51 -22.24 34.01
C HIS A 154 17.69 -23.77 33.91
N PRO A 155 16.77 -24.58 34.50
CA PRO A 155 16.77 -26.04 34.39
C PRO A 155 16.54 -26.51 32.95
N GLU A 156 16.79 -27.78 32.65
CA GLU A 156 16.61 -28.33 31.31
C GLU A 156 15.20 -28.04 30.75
N GLY A 157 15.14 -27.63 29.47
CA GLY A 157 13.90 -27.21 28.82
C GLY A 157 13.44 -25.77 29.12
N TYR A 158 14.19 -24.96 29.87
CA TYR A 158 13.83 -23.55 30.16
C TYR A 158 13.51 -22.72 28.90
N SER A 159 14.23 -22.94 27.80
CA SER A 159 14.02 -22.25 26.51
C SER A 159 12.63 -22.52 25.91
N SER A 160 12.05 -23.69 26.17
CA SER A 160 10.71 -24.09 25.68
C SER A 160 9.54 -23.31 26.31
N LYS A 161 9.80 -22.53 27.38
CA LYS A 161 8.82 -21.61 27.98
C LYS A 161 8.53 -20.38 27.10
N PHE A 162 9.43 -20.09 26.15
CA PHE A 162 9.40 -18.93 25.27
C PHE A 162 9.12 -19.39 23.84
N GLN A 163 8.17 -18.75 23.16
CA GLN A 163 7.88 -19.04 21.76
C GLN A 163 8.51 -17.96 20.89
N PHE A 164 9.64 -18.27 20.24
CA PHE A 164 10.39 -17.32 19.41
C PHE A 164 9.96 -17.34 17.93
N LEU A 165 9.31 -18.44 17.51
CA LEU A 165 9.06 -18.79 16.11
C LEU A 165 7.67 -19.44 15.95
N PRO A 166 7.06 -19.40 14.74
CA PRO A 166 5.77 -20.06 14.48
C PRO A 166 5.77 -21.57 14.76
N LYS A 167 6.92 -22.24 14.55
CA LYS A 167 7.10 -23.68 14.77
C LYS A 167 8.31 -23.95 15.65
N HIS A 168 8.05 -24.52 16.82
CA HIS A 168 9.06 -25.00 17.76
C HIS A 168 9.30 -26.51 17.61
N SER A 169 10.57 -26.91 17.77
CA SER A 169 10.99 -28.30 17.84
C SER A 169 12.05 -28.48 18.92
N GLU A 170 12.02 -29.61 19.62
CA GLU A 170 12.89 -29.90 20.76
C GLU A 170 14.39 -29.80 20.40
N LYS A 171 14.78 -30.18 19.17
CA LYS A 171 16.17 -30.01 18.67
C LYS A 171 16.57 -28.54 18.56
N LEU A 172 15.65 -27.67 18.18
CA LEU A 172 15.88 -26.22 18.10
C LEU A 172 15.92 -25.60 19.50
N GLU A 173 15.00 -25.97 20.39
CA GLU A 173 14.97 -25.50 21.80
C GLU A 173 16.24 -25.88 22.56
N ARG A 174 16.77 -27.10 22.34
CA ARG A 174 18.07 -27.54 22.87
C ARG A 174 19.23 -26.73 22.28
N ARG A 175 19.26 -26.45 20.97
CA ARG A 175 20.33 -25.61 20.37
C ARG A 175 20.27 -24.15 20.81
N ILE A 176 19.07 -23.59 21.04
CA ILE A 176 18.90 -22.24 21.64
C ILE A 176 19.51 -22.21 23.04
N ALA A 177 19.16 -23.20 23.88
CA ALA A 177 19.69 -23.30 25.24
C ALA A 177 21.21 -23.53 25.30
N GLU A 178 21.76 -24.25 24.32
CA GLU A 178 23.21 -24.47 24.15
C GLU A 178 23.95 -23.18 23.80
N ILE A 179 23.48 -22.43 22.78
CA ILE A 179 24.06 -21.13 22.38
C ILE A 179 24.00 -20.15 23.56
N HIS A 180 22.83 -20.04 24.21
CA HIS A 180 22.63 -19.15 25.35
C HIS A 180 23.58 -19.46 26.51
N ARG A 181 23.80 -20.75 26.84
CA ARG A 181 24.73 -21.18 27.89
C ARG A 181 26.21 -20.94 27.51
N ASN A 182 26.59 -21.27 26.28
CA ASN A 182 27.99 -21.45 25.90
C ASN A 182 28.60 -20.26 25.15
N GLU A 183 27.78 -19.45 24.46
CA GLU A 183 28.25 -18.46 23.46
C GLU A 183 27.87 -17.01 23.82
N LEU A 184 26.91 -16.77 24.73
CA LEU A 184 26.32 -15.43 24.96
C LEU A 184 26.58 -14.81 26.35
N SER A 185 27.26 -15.52 27.25
CA SER A 185 27.52 -15.06 28.62
C SER A 185 28.27 -13.71 28.68
N GLY A 186 27.80 -12.80 29.54
CA GLY A 186 28.31 -11.44 29.70
C GLY A 186 27.70 -10.41 28.74
N LEU A 187 26.81 -10.81 27.81
CA LEU A 187 26.11 -9.87 26.94
C LEU A 187 24.91 -9.24 27.66
N ASN A 188 25.00 -7.94 27.94
CA ASN A 188 23.84 -7.16 28.39
C ASN A 188 22.74 -7.08 27.29
N PRO A 189 21.48 -6.76 27.63
CA PRO A 189 20.38 -6.75 26.67
C PRO A 189 20.63 -5.88 25.43
N ALA A 190 21.16 -4.67 25.60
CA ALA A 190 21.47 -3.77 24.47
C ALA A 190 22.50 -4.36 23.49
N ALA A 191 23.49 -5.09 24.00
CA ALA A 191 24.47 -5.79 23.18
C ALA A 191 23.86 -7.01 22.47
N ALA A 192 23.03 -7.80 23.16
CA ALA A 192 22.32 -8.93 22.57
C ALA A 192 21.32 -8.49 21.47
N GLU A 193 20.57 -7.42 21.70
CA GLU A 193 19.67 -6.77 20.73
C GLU A 193 20.43 -6.27 19.50
N LEU A 194 21.60 -5.65 19.68
CA LEU A 194 22.45 -5.19 18.59
C LEU A 194 23.04 -6.36 17.78
N CYS A 195 23.46 -7.44 18.44
CA CYS A 195 23.95 -8.65 17.77
C CYS A 195 22.84 -9.39 17.02
N PHE A 196 21.63 -9.45 17.57
CA PHE A 196 20.43 -9.91 16.88
C PHE A 196 20.20 -9.11 15.58
N LEU A 197 20.20 -7.77 15.66
CA LEU A 197 19.97 -6.90 14.50
C LEU A 197 21.07 -7.05 13.44
N ARG A 198 22.34 -7.08 13.86
CA ARG A 198 23.51 -7.33 12.98
C ARG A 198 23.44 -8.68 12.28
N LYS A 199 22.85 -9.71 12.90
CA LYS A 199 22.58 -10.99 12.25
C LYS A 199 21.35 -10.89 11.33
N ALA A 200 20.24 -10.31 11.79
CA ALA A 200 18.99 -10.24 11.06
C ALA A 200 19.12 -9.49 9.72
N GLN A 201 19.86 -8.38 9.66
CA GLN A 201 20.08 -7.61 8.42
C GLN A 201 20.75 -8.41 7.28
N THR A 202 21.44 -9.52 7.60
CA THR A 202 22.10 -10.39 6.61
C THR A 202 21.13 -11.33 5.89
N LEU A 203 19.88 -11.42 6.35
CA LEU A 203 18.87 -12.34 5.81
C LEU A 203 18.11 -11.69 4.65
N GLU A 204 17.84 -12.46 3.59
CA GLU A 204 17.20 -11.94 2.36
C GLU A 204 15.81 -11.31 2.55
N THR A 205 15.19 -11.58 3.69
CA THR A 205 13.84 -11.11 4.06
C THR A 205 13.83 -10.06 5.18
N TYR A 206 14.99 -9.50 5.51
CA TYR A 206 15.07 -8.33 6.39
C TYR A 206 14.27 -7.16 5.83
N GLY A 207 13.41 -6.56 6.66
CA GLY A 207 12.54 -5.45 6.29
C GLY A 207 11.34 -5.78 5.40
N VAL A 208 11.01 -7.07 5.20
CA VAL A 208 9.91 -7.49 4.32
C VAL A 208 8.55 -7.32 4.99
N ASP A 209 7.77 -6.33 4.50
CA ASP A 209 6.30 -6.33 4.62
C ASP A 209 5.68 -6.75 3.27
N PRO A 210 5.14 -7.98 3.16
CA PRO A 210 4.76 -8.55 1.86
C PRO A 210 3.31 -8.24 1.48
N HIS A 211 3.14 -7.71 0.27
CA HIS A 211 1.86 -7.52 -0.40
C HIS A 211 1.50 -8.76 -1.24
N PRO A 212 0.37 -9.45 -0.98
CA PRO A 212 -0.07 -10.56 -1.83
C PRO A 212 -0.48 -10.07 -3.22
N CYS A 213 -0.04 -10.77 -4.25
CA CYS A 213 -0.33 -10.54 -5.67
C CYS A 213 -0.34 -11.86 -6.45
N LYS A 214 -0.65 -11.77 -7.74
CA LYS A 214 -0.34 -12.80 -8.74
C LYS A 214 0.60 -12.24 -9.81
N ASP A 215 1.41 -13.09 -10.42
CA ASP A 215 2.10 -12.76 -11.69
C ASP A 215 1.13 -12.84 -12.89
N VAL A 216 1.63 -12.51 -14.09
CA VAL A 216 0.85 -12.57 -15.34
C VAL A 216 0.45 -14.00 -15.75
N SER A 217 1.10 -15.03 -15.19
CA SER A 217 0.76 -16.44 -15.38
C SER A 217 -0.23 -16.96 -14.32
N GLY A 218 -0.63 -16.11 -13.37
CA GLY A 218 -1.61 -16.43 -12.33
C GLY A 218 -1.03 -17.07 -11.06
N ASN A 219 0.29 -17.24 -10.97
CA ASN A 219 0.97 -17.81 -9.79
C ASN A 219 0.95 -16.83 -8.62
N SER A 220 0.75 -17.32 -7.41
CA SER A 220 0.81 -16.50 -6.19
C SER A 220 2.21 -15.96 -5.94
N ALA A 221 2.33 -14.64 -5.81
CA ALA A 221 3.59 -13.94 -5.54
C ALA A 221 3.41 -12.92 -4.41
N PHE A 222 4.44 -12.73 -3.62
CA PHE A 222 4.50 -11.70 -2.58
C PHE A 222 5.52 -10.63 -2.98
N LEU A 223 5.07 -9.39 -3.06
CA LEU A 223 5.88 -8.24 -3.44
C LEU A 223 6.25 -7.47 -2.18
N ALA A 224 7.50 -7.06 -2.02
CA ALA A 224 7.91 -6.25 -0.87
C ALA A 224 8.99 -5.23 -1.23
N PHE A 225 9.09 -4.19 -0.39
CA PHE A 225 10.10 -3.16 -0.47
C PHE A 225 10.99 -3.26 0.78
N THR A 226 12.29 -3.43 0.58
CA THR A 226 13.30 -3.54 1.65
C THR A 226 14.27 -2.35 1.57
N PRO A 227 15.16 -2.16 2.56
CA PRO A 227 16.17 -1.09 2.49
C PRO A 227 17.09 -1.17 1.27
N PHE A 228 17.24 -2.36 0.70
CA PHE A 228 18.16 -2.63 -0.41
C PHE A 228 17.48 -2.61 -1.79
N GLY A 229 16.17 -2.80 -1.87
CA GLY A 229 15.43 -2.79 -3.13
C GLY A 229 14.00 -3.34 -3.05
N PHE A 230 13.42 -3.56 -4.22
CA PHE A 230 12.18 -4.32 -4.40
C PHE A 230 12.49 -5.82 -4.54
N ILE A 231 11.69 -6.67 -3.92
CA ILE A 231 11.77 -8.14 -4.07
C ILE A 231 10.44 -8.74 -4.51
N VAL A 232 10.55 -9.89 -5.18
CA VAL A 232 9.43 -10.76 -5.53
C VAL A 232 9.71 -12.14 -4.96
N LEU A 233 8.81 -12.64 -4.13
CA LEU A 233 8.90 -13.95 -3.47
C LEU A 233 7.79 -14.86 -4.02
N GLN A 234 8.15 -16.06 -4.47
CA GLN A 234 7.19 -17.12 -4.84
C GLN A 234 7.43 -18.32 -3.92
N GLY A 235 6.41 -18.65 -3.12
CA GLY A 235 6.59 -19.50 -1.93
C GLY A 235 7.68 -18.93 -1.02
N ASN A 236 8.77 -19.68 -0.85
CA ASN A 236 9.92 -19.30 -0.03
C ASN A 236 11.14 -18.83 -0.85
N LYS A 237 11.02 -18.74 -2.19
CA LYS A 237 12.13 -18.40 -3.09
C LYS A 237 12.04 -16.94 -3.54
N ARG A 238 13.15 -16.20 -3.42
CA ARG A 238 13.31 -14.86 -3.98
C ARG A 238 13.57 -14.98 -5.48
N VAL A 239 12.53 -14.81 -6.30
CA VAL A 239 12.60 -14.97 -7.77
C VAL A 239 13.10 -13.70 -8.47
N HIS A 240 12.88 -12.53 -7.87
CA HIS A 240 13.48 -11.28 -8.33
C HIS A 240 13.98 -10.42 -7.16
N PHE A 241 15.06 -9.67 -7.41
CA PHE A 241 15.56 -8.60 -6.56
C PHE A 241 16.03 -7.45 -7.44
N ILE A 242 15.41 -6.27 -7.28
CA ILE A 242 15.68 -5.07 -8.07
C ILE A 242 16.12 -3.98 -7.10
N ARG A 243 17.41 -3.61 -7.16
CA ARG A 243 17.97 -2.55 -6.30
C ARG A 243 17.32 -1.20 -6.59
N TRP A 244 17.36 -0.32 -5.60
CA TRP A 244 16.80 1.03 -5.75
C TRP A 244 17.42 1.84 -6.89
N SER A 245 18.69 1.62 -7.25
CA SER A 245 19.33 2.20 -8.44
C SER A 245 18.58 1.82 -9.74
N ASP A 246 18.20 0.56 -9.85
CA ASP A 246 17.77 -0.09 -11.09
C ASP A 246 16.25 0.04 -11.29
N ALA A 247 15.48 0.18 -10.19
CA ALA A 247 14.06 0.55 -10.23
C ALA A 247 13.86 1.97 -10.83
N ALA A 248 13.20 2.05 -11.99
CA ALA A 248 13.06 3.30 -12.76
C ALA A 248 11.73 4.03 -12.51
N LYS A 249 10.58 3.35 -12.58
CA LYS A 249 9.25 3.93 -12.29
C LYS A 249 8.28 2.85 -11.82
N MET A 250 7.34 3.24 -10.95
CA MET A 250 6.19 2.40 -10.58
C MET A 250 4.88 3.03 -11.06
N LYS A 251 3.95 2.21 -11.56
CA LYS A 251 2.58 2.58 -11.92
C LYS A 251 1.59 1.58 -11.32
N PHE A 252 0.32 1.98 -11.27
CA PHE A 252 -0.78 1.04 -11.12
C PHE A 252 -2.01 1.47 -11.92
N GLU A 253 -2.81 0.50 -12.37
CA GLU A 253 -4.06 0.73 -13.08
C GLU A 253 -5.06 -0.37 -12.70
N GLY A 254 -6.18 0.02 -12.06
CA GLY A 254 -7.10 -0.93 -11.44
C GLY A 254 -6.38 -1.82 -10.42
N LYS A 255 -6.36 -3.14 -10.67
CA LYS A 255 -5.65 -4.14 -9.87
C LYS A 255 -4.19 -4.37 -10.31
N THR A 256 -3.75 -3.81 -11.43
CA THR A 256 -2.48 -4.14 -12.08
C THR A 256 -1.36 -3.19 -11.67
N PHE A 257 -0.35 -3.70 -10.99
CA PHE A 257 0.89 -2.99 -10.64
C PHE A 257 1.96 -3.25 -11.70
N ASN A 258 2.73 -2.21 -12.06
CA ASN A 258 3.82 -2.29 -13.03
C ASN A 258 5.08 -1.62 -12.47
N LEU A 259 6.17 -2.39 -12.34
CA LEU A 259 7.50 -1.88 -12.06
C LEU A 259 8.33 -1.85 -13.36
N TYR A 260 8.72 -0.66 -13.79
CA TYR A 260 9.69 -0.47 -14.86
C TYR A 260 11.10 -0.50 -14.28
N VAL A 261 11.94 -1.39 -14.80
CA VAL A 261 13.35 -1.57 -14.42
C VAL A 261 14.24 -1.03 -15.54
N ARG A 262 15.41 -0.46 -15.18
CA ARG A 262 16.45 -0.05 -16.11
C ARG A 262 17.52 -1.14 -16.18
N GLU A 263 17.68 -1.77 -17.33
CA GLU A 263 18.80 -2.67 -17.62
C GLU A 263 19.95 -1.89 -18.28
N ARG A 264 21.10 -2.54 -18.46
CA ARG A 264 22.31 -1.92 -19.02
C ARG A 264 22.28 -1.83 -20.56
N GLU A 265 21.50 -2.67 -21.22
CA GLU A 265 21.48 -2.85 -22.69
C GLU A 265 20.31 -2.09 -23.36
N GLU A 266 19.97 -0.90 -22.86
CA GLU A 266 18.80 -0.06 -23.24
C GLU A 266 17.40 -0.68 -23.05
N LYS A 267 17.29 -2.01 -23.00
CA LYS A 267 16.10 -2.78 -22.68
C LYS A 267 15.48 -2.31 -21.36
N ARG A 268 14.14 -2.31 -21.33
CA ARG A 268 13.33 -1.91 -20.18
C ARG A 268 12.44 -3.07 -19.76
N LEU A 269 12.97 -3.93 -18.90
CA LEU A 269 12.18 -4.96 -18.24
C LEU A 269 11.01 -4.31 -17.48
N VAL A 270 9.80 -4.82 -17.71
CA VAL A 270 8.59 -4.41 -17.00
C VAL A 270 8.05 -5.62 -16.25
N LEU A 271 8.03 -5.54 -14.92
CA LEU A 271 7.45 -6.58 -14.07
C LEU A 271 6.02 -6.20 -13.72
N THR A 272 5.08 -7.06 -14.12
CA THR A 272 3.64 -6.81 -14.03
C THR A 272 3.00 -7.81 -13.08
N PHE A 273 2.20 -7.31 -12.14
CA PHE A 273 1.55 -8.10 -11.10
C PHE A 273 0.10 -7.67 -10.88
N ILE A 274 -0.76 -8.59 -10.44
CA ILE A 274 -2.19 -8.35 -10.21
C ILE A 274 -2.47 -8.48 -8.71
N ALA A 275 -2.87 -7.39 -8.07
CA ALA A 275 -3.27 -7.36 -6.66
C ALA A 275 -4.72 -7.84 -6.46
N PRO A 276 -5.12 -8.27 -5.24
CA PRO A 276 -6.50 -8.73 -4.97
C PRO A 276 -7.57 -7.67 -5.24
N THR A 277 -7.30 -6.39 -4.91
CA THR A 277 -8.22 -5.25 -5.05
C THR A 277 -7.48 -4.01 -5.60
N PRO A 278 -8.19 -3.03 -6.19
CA PRO A 278 -7.59 -1.75 -6.56
C PRO A 278 -6.98 -1.00 -5.35
N GLU A 279 -7.58 -1.15 -4.17
CA GLU A 279 -7.13 -0.58 -2.90
C GLU A 279 -5.78 -1.18 -2.48
N ALA A 280 -5.64 -2.51 -2.56
CA ALA A 280 -4.39 -3.21 -2.33
C ALA A 280 -3.32 -2.76 -3.33
N CYS A 281 -3.67 -2.63 -4.62
CA CYS A 281 -2.77 -2.17 -5.67
C CYS A 281 -2.28 -0.73 -5.45
N LYS A 282 -3.20 0.16 -5.04
CA LYS A 282 -2.93 1.56 -4.71
C LYS A 282 -2.07 1.71 -3.45
N HIS A 283 -2.29 0.85 -2.45
CA HIS A 283 -1.48 0.79 -1.24
C HIS A 283 -0.06 0.28 -1.53
N LEU A 284 0.09 -0.82 -2.27
CA LEU A 284 1.36 -1.34 -2.80
C LEU A 284 2.13 -0.24 -3.56
N TRP A 285 1.47 0.45 -4.49
CA TRP A 285 2.10 1.52 -5.27
C TRP A 285 2.53 2.72 -4.43
N LYS A 286 1.72 3.14 -3.44
CA LYS A 286 2.15 4.15 -2.46
C LYS A 286 3.40 3.69 -1.72
N CYS A 287 3.37 2.50 -1.10
CA CYS A 287 4.50 1.97 -0.33
C CYS A 287 5.77 1.91 -1.18
N GLY A 288 5.66 1.52 -2.45
CA GLY A 288 6.78 1.49 -3.38
C GLY A 288 7.34 2.87 -3.73
N VAL A 289 6.48 3.87 -3.98
CA VAL A 289 6.91 5.26 -4.20
C VAL A 289 7.53 5.87 -2.94
N GLU A 290 7.00 5.57 -1.76
CA GLU A 290 7.56 6.02 -0.48
C GLU A 290 8.94 5.41 -0.22
N ASN A 291 9.08 4.08 -0.32
CA ASN A 291 10.36 3.40 -0.11
C ASN A 291 11.40 3.79 -1.17
N GLN A 292 11.00 3.92 -2.45
CA GLN A 292 11.88 4.44 -3.49
C GLN A 292 12.33 5.87 -3.18
N SER A 293 11.43 6.74 -2.72
CA SER A 293 11.79 8.11 -2.33
C SER A 293 12.75 8.14 -1.15
N PHE A 294 12.52 7.29 -0.13
CA PHE A 294 13.29 7.26 1.10
C PHE A 294 14.72 6.73 0.90
N TYR A 295 14.91 5.60 0.21
CA TYR A 295 16.24 4.98 0.07
C TYR A 295 17.01 5.38 -1.20
N LYS A 296 16.35 5.86 -2.28
CA LYS A 296 17.03 6.18 -3.56
C LYS A 296 17.53 7.63 -3.66
N LEU A 297 16.80 8.57 -3.05
CA LEU A 297 17.05 10.00 -3.22
C LEU A 297 18.04 10.51 -2.17
N GLU A 298 18.86 11.49 -2.57
CA GLU A 298 19.83 12.10 -1.65
C GLU A 298 19.24 13.24 -0.82
N ASN A 299 18.15 13.86 -1.31
CA ASN A 299 17.53 15.00 -0.66
C ASN A 299 16.02 15.04 -0.95
N SER A 300 15.22 15.44 0.05
CA SER A 300 13.76 15.56 -0.02
C SER A 300 13.27 16.51 -1.11
N ASN A 301 14.06 17.52 -1.51
CA ASN A 301 13.72 18.39 -2.64
C ASN A 301 13.69 17.65 -3.99
N GLN A 302 14.37 16.49 -4.10
CA GLN A 302 14.31 15.63 -5.29
C GLN A 302 12.97 14.88 -5.41
N VAL A 303 12.13 14.87 -4.36
CA VAL A 303 10.86 14.12 -4.32
C VAL A 303 9.80 14.78 -5.21
N ARG A 304 9.54 14.18 -6.37
CA ARG A 304 8.52 14.61 -7.35
C ARG A 304 7.19 13.92 -7.11
N THR A 305 6.08 14.59 -7.46
CA THR A 305 4.74 13.99 -7.45
C THR A 305 4.62 12.94 -8.55
N VAL A 306 4.41 11.67 -8.17
CA VAL A 306 4.20 10.56 -9.09
C VAL A 306 2.71 10.45 -9.45
N SER A 307 2.41 10.18 -10.72
CA SER A 307 1.07 9.81 -11.20
C SER A 307 1.03 8.30 -11.50
N SER A 308 -0.04 7.63 -11.10
CA SER A 308 -0.32 6.23 -11.45
C SER A 308 -0.40 6.03 -12.96
N SER A 309 -0.96 7.03 -13.66
CA SER A 309 -1.43 6.94 -15.04
C SER A 309 -0.82 8.05 -15.90
N ASN A 310 -0.73 7.82 -17.22
CA ASN A 310 -0.19 8.79 -18.18
C ASN A 310 -1.26 9.77 -18.72
N LEU A 311 -2.55 9.48 -18.52
CA LEU A 311 -3.66 10.32 -18.99
C LEU A 311 -3.89 11.51 -18.04
N PHE A 312 -4.19 12.67 -18.61
CA PHE A 312 -4.59 13.85 -17.83
C PHE A 312 -5.91 13.59 -17.11
N PHE A 313 -6.02 14.12 -15.88
CA PHE A 313 -7.16 14.00 -14.94
C PHE A 313 -7.56 12.58 -14.48
N LYS A 314 -7.28 11.50 -15.25
CA LYS A 314 -7.64 10.12 -14.91
C LYS A 314 -6.45 9.35 -14.29
N GLY A 315 -6.18 9.59 -13.00
CA GLY A 315 -5.16 8.85 -12.24
C GLY A 315 -5.02 9.28 -10.78
N SER A 316 -4.45 8.41 -9.93
CA SER A 316 -4.06 8.78 -8.57
C SER A 316 -2.69 9.47 -8.59
N ARG A 317 -2.62 10.68 -8.02
CA ARG A 317 -1.36 11.41 -7.78
C ARG A 317 -0.92 11.21 -6.33
N PHE A 318 0.38 11.05 -6.10
CA PHE A 318 0.97 10.91 -4.77
C PHE A 318 2.37 11.52 -4.75
N ARG A 319 2.74 12.13 -3.63
CA ARG A 319 4.09 12.66 -3.37
C ARG A 319 4.48 12.18 -1.97
N TYR A 320 5.66 11.58 -1.84
CA TYR A 320 6.21 11.28 -0.52
C TYR A 320 6.45 12.60 0.24
N SER A 321 6.30 12.57 1.57
CA SER A 321 6.43 13.73 2.44
C SER A 321 7.09 13.29 3.74
N GLY A 322 8.32 13.74 3.95
CA GLY A 322 9.24 13.26 4.98
C GLY A 322 10.69 13.44 4.53
N ARG A 323 11.64 13.14 5.42
CA ARG A 323 13.08 13.20 5.12
C ARG A 323 13.54 11.89 4.47
N VAL A 324 14.44 11.98 3.50
CA VAL A 324 15.02 10.78 2.87
C VAL A 324 16.12 10.20 3.77
N ALA A 325 16.47 8.91 3.60
CA ALA A 325 17.34 8.18 4.53
C ALA A 325 18.68 8.91 4.82
N LYS A 326 19.26 9.57 3.81
CA LYS A 326 20.48 10.39 3.94
C LYS A 326 20.28 11.57 4.90
N GLU A 327 19.22 12.36 4.71
CA GLU A 327 18.85 13.48 5.60
C GLU A 327 18.50 13.02 7.02
N VAL A 328 17.90 11.83 7.17
CA VAL A 328 17.62 11.23 8.49
C VAL A 328 18.93 10.91 9.19
N MET A 329 19.87 10.20 8.55
CA MET A 329 21.19 9.89 9.12
C MET A 329 21.99 11.17 9.46
N GLU A 330 21.98 12.17 8.57
CA GLU A 330 22.60 13.48 8.80
C GLU A 330 21.93 14.29 9.93
N SER A 331 20.67 13.99 10.27
CA SER A 331 20.00 14.54 11.45
C SER A 331 20.31 13.74 12.71
N SER A 332 20.30 12.41 12.65
CA SER A 332 20.65 11.52 13.76
C SER A 332 22.06 11.79 14.27
N ALA A 333 23.03 12.00 13.36
CA ALA A 333 24.41 12.36 13.71
C ALA A 333 24.53 13.66 14.54
N LYS A 334 23.51 14.54 14.50
CA LYS A 334 23.49 15.82 15.24
C LYS A 334 22.84 15.70 16.62
N ILE A 335 22.27 14.55 16.98
CA ILE A 335 21.64 14.32 18.29
C ILE A 335 22.70 14.39 19.41
N LYS A 336 22.54 15.37 20.30
CA LYS A 336 23.35 15.60 21.49
C LYS A 336 22.45 15.64 22.73
N ARG A 337 22.12 14.47 23.26
CA ARG A 337 21.45 14.27 24.55
C ARG A 337 21.95 12.99 25.20
N GLU A 338 21.63 12.81 26.48
CA GLU A 338 21.78 11.52 27.15
C GLU A 338 20.77 10.51 26.58
N PRO A 339 21.10 9.20 26.51
CA PRO A 339 20.16 8.18 26.08
C PRO A 339 18.93 8.12 26.99
N PRO A 340 17.70 8.00 26.45
CA PRO A 340 16.51 7.82 27.26
C PRO A 340 16.49 6.43 27.92
N GLU A 341 15.89 6.34 29.11
CA GLU A 341 15.71 5.06 29.82
C GLU A 341 14.76 4.13 29.05
N ILE A 342 15.21 2.89 28.81
CA ILE A 342 14.46 1.89 28.04
C ILE A 342 13.84 0.87 28.97
N HIS A 343 12.53 1.00 29.16
CA HIS A 343 11.71 0.04 29.88
C HIS A 343 11.51 -1.21 29.01
N ARG A 344 12.31 -2.25 29.25
CA ARG A 344 12.29 -3.49 28.47
C ARG A 344 11.13 -4.40 28.91
N ALA A 345 10.08 -4.48 28.10
CA ALA A 345 8.94 -5.35 28.36
C ALA A 345 9.27 -6.82 28.08
N GLY A 346 9.37 -7.63 29.14
CA GLY A 346 9.72 -9.05 29.04
C GLY A 346 8.62 -9.92 28.40
N MET A 347 9.04 -10.95 27.68
CA MET A 347 8.16 -11.99 27.12
C MET A 347 7.43 -12.74 28.23
N VAL A 348 6.10 -12.58 28.28
CA VAL A 348 5.23 -13.43 29.09
C VAL A 348 5.40 -14.89 28.64
N PRO A 349 5.78 -15.83 29.54
CA PRO A 349 5.92 -17.24 29.18
C PRO A 349 4.62 -17.82 28.60
N SER A 350 4.74 -18.64 27.56
CA SER A 350 3.58 -19.20 26.87
C SER A 350 2.74 -20.10 27.80
N ARG A 351 1.53 -19.65 28.14
CA ARG A 351 0.57 -20.38 29.01
C ARG A 351 0.07 -21.72 28.43
N SER A 352 0.54 -22.12 27.25
CA SER A 352 0.22 -23.36 26.54
C SER A 352 1.18 -24.52 26.84
N CYS A 353 2.27 -24.30 27.59
CA CYS A 353 3.15 -25.37 28.05
C CYS A 353 2.50 -26.09 29.26
N PRO A 354 2.09 -27.36 29.16
CA PRO A 354 1.62 -28.11 30.33
C PRO A 354 2.78 -28.28 31.33
N THR A 355 2.47 -28.10 32.61
CA THR A 355 3.47 -28.08 33.69
C THR A 355 4.28 -29.38 33.71
N ILE A 356 5.61 -29.28 33.65
CA ILE A 356 6.51 -30.42 33.90
C ILE A 356 6.52 -30.68 35.41
N SER A 357 5.47 -31.34 35.90
CA SER A 357 5.45 -31.92 37.24
C SER A 357 6.40 -33.11 37.28
N HIS A 358 7.40 -33.08 38.17
CA HIS A 358 8.31 -34.20 38.37
C HIS A 358 7.53 -35.45 38.80
N GLY A 359 7.50 -36.46 37.95
CA GLY A 359 6.83 -37.73 38.22
C GLY A 359 7.28 -38.79 37.23
N MET A 360 7.81 -39.90 37.73
CA MET A 360 8.17 -41.04 36.89
C MET A 360 6.91 -41.68 36.32
N ARG A 361 6.68 -41.53 35.01
CA ARG A 361 5.71 -42.32 34.26
C ARG A 361 6.40 -43.12 33.17
N LEU A 362 6.14 -44.42 33.16
CA LEU A 362 6.59 -45.38 32.17
C LEU A 362 6.00 -45.04 30.79
N SER A 363 6.73 -45.38 29.73
CA SER A 363 6.41 -45.02 28.35
C SER A 363 5.44 -45.98 27.67
N SER A 364 4.40 -45.46 27.01
CA SER A 364 3.57 -46.23 26.06
C SER A 364 2.78 -45.39 25.04
N VAL A 365 3.31 -44.24 24.58
CA VAL A 365 2.79 -43.54 23.39
C VAL A 365 3.95 -43.14 22.47
N PRO A 366 3.94 -43.49 21.17
CA PRO A 366 4.93 -43.00 20.23
C PRO A 366 4.86 -41.47 20.10
N ARG A 367 5.94 -40.76 20.44
CA ARG A 367 6.08 -39.34 20.06
C ARG A 367 6.16 -39.27 18.54
N THR A 368 5.05 -38.89 17.89
CA THR A 368 5.03 -38.67 16.44
C THR A 368 6.11 -37.66 16.07
N ARG A 369 6.96 -38.06 15.13
CA ARG A 369 8.20 -37.38 14.80
C ARG A 369 7.86 -36.00 14.22
N ARG A 370 7.93 -34.94 15.03
CA ARG A 370 7.85 -33.54 14.55
C ARG A 370 9.01 -33.30 13.60
N ARG A 371 8.82 -33.61 12.31
CA ARG A 371 9.76 -33.30 11.23
C ARG A 371 10.11 -31.81 11.33
N ALA A 372 11.36 -31.45 11.07
CA ALA A 372 11.77 -30.05 11.07
C ALA A 372 11.17 -29.35 9.84
N VAL A 373 9.93 -28.86 9.97
CA VAL A 373 9.20 -28.25 8.86
C VAL A 373 9.83 -26.90 8.53
N HIS A 374 10.27 -26.75 7.28
CA HIS A 374 10.63 -25.46 6.71
C HIS A 374 9.39 -24.56 6.78
N ILE A 375 9.38 -23.59 7.70
CA ILE A 375 8.30 -22.59 7.80
C ILE A 375 8.19 -21.91 6.43
N SER A 376 6.97 -21.84 5.89
CA SER A 376 6.74 -21.10 4.65
C SER A 376 6.32 -19.67 4.94
N ILE A 377 6.70 -18.75 4.04
CA ILE A 377 6.17 -17.38 4.09
C ILE A 377 4.65 -17.42 4.00
N MET A 378 4.09 -18.32 3.18
CA MET A 378 2.64 -18.46 3.01
C MET A 378 1.94 -18.75 4.34
N GLU A 379 2.45 -19.73 5.11
CA GLU A 379 1.93 -20.11 6.43
C GLU A 379 2.09 -18.99 7.47
N GLY A 380 3.22 -18.26 7.46
CA GLY A 380 3.42 -17.07 8.30
C GLY A 380 2.48 -15.90 7.93
N LEU A 381 2.13 -15.76 6.65
CA LEU A 381 1.23 -14.72 6.16
C LEU A 381 -0.26 -15.06 6.28
N GLU A 382 -0.61 -16.34 6.24
CA GLU A 382 -1.91 -16.85 6.65
C GLU A 382 -2.12 -16.63 8.15
N SER A 383 -1.12 -16.94 8.99
CA SER A 383 -1.13 -16.56 10.41
C SER A 383 -1.30 -15.04 10.62
N LEU A 384 -0.68 -14.20 9.79
CA LEU A 384 -0.85 -12.73 9.82
C LEU A 384 -2.12 -12.21 9.13
N ARG A 385 -2.91 -13.08 8.48
CA ARG A 385 -4.23 -12.74 7.92
C ARG A 385 -5.33 -12.85 8.98
N ASP A 386 -5.21 -13.86 9.83
CA ASP A 386 -6.28 -14.25 10.77
C ASP A 386 -5.96 -13.96 12.25
N SER A 387 -4.73 -13.58 12.59
CA SER A 387 -4.34 -13.28 13.98
C SER A 387 -4.57 -11.84 14.44
N ALA A 388 -4.99 -11.68 15.69
CA ALA A 388 -5.24 -10.42 16.38
C ALA A 388 -3.99 -9.53 16.61
N HIS A 389 -2.79 -9.97 16.18
CA HIS A 389 -1.54 -9.20 16.26
C HIS A 389 -1.48 -8.00 15.28
N SER A 390 -2.47 -7.89 14.38
CA SER A 390 -2.66 -6.70 13.53
C SER A 390 -3.76 -5.76 13.99
N THR A 391 -4.76 -6.25 14.72
CA THR A 391 -5.79 -5.51 15.49
C THR A 391 -6.70 -6.54 16.19
N PRO A 392 -7.15 -6.31 17.43
CA PRO A 392 -8.17 -7.17 18.05
C PRO A 392 -9.56 -6.80 17.53
N VAL A 393 -10.20 -7.70 16.79
CA VAL A 393 -11.65 -7.63 16.57
C VAL A 393 -12.32 -8.10 17.86
N ARG A 394 -12.91 -7.19 18.63
CA ARG A 394 -13.85 -7.57 19.70
C ARG A 394 -15.16 -8.02 19.04
N SER A 395 -15.27 -9.31 18.77
CA SER A 395 -16.55 -9.96 18.54
C SER A 395 -17.24 -10.17 19.89
N SER A 396 -18.02 -9.17 20.32
CA SER A 396 -19.24 -9.49 21.04
C SER A 396 -20.16 -10.16 20.02
N ASP A 397 -20.47 -11.44 20.25
CA ASP A 397 -21.84 -11.96 20.34
C ASP A 397 -21.80 -13.50 20.48
N HIS A 398 -22.68 -14.05 21.31
CA HIS A 398 -22.86 -15.49 21.51
C HIS A 398 -24.00 -16.02 20.64
N ILE A 399 -23.89 -17.27 20.16
CA ILE A 399 -24.83 -18.38 20.46
C ILE A 399 -24.36 -19.67 19.73
N ASP A 400 -24.72 -20.83 20.29
CA ASP A 400 -24.21 -22.15 19.94
C ASP A 400 -24.77 -22.77 18.64
N ALA A 401 -23.98 -23.66 18.03
CA ALA A 401 -24.46 -24.80 17.25
C ALA A 401 -23.42 -25.95 17.26
N LEU A 402 -23.84 -27.15 17.64
CA LEU A 402 -23.00 -28.37 17.71
C LEU A 402 -23.18 -29.24 16.47
N SER A 403 -22.11 -29.87 15.97
CA SER A 403 -22.10 -31.26 15.45
C SER A 403 -20.68 -31.77 15.09
N PRO A 404 -20.37 -33.07 15.29
CA PRO A 404 -19.05 -33.66 14.99
C PRO A 404 -18.97 -34.37 13.62
N GLY A 405 -17.76 -34.59 13.09
CA GLY A 405 -17.53 -35.19 11.77
C GLY A 405 -16.24 -36.03 11.62
N VAL A 406 -16.33 -37.30 12.05
CA VAL A 406 -15.57 -38.51 11.64
C VAL A 406 -14.14 -38.36 11.06
N SER A 407 -13.17 -38.95 11.78
CA SER A 407 -11.80 -39.24 11.30
C SER A 407 -11.75 -40.38 10.27
N ARG A 408 -10.83 -40.30 9.30
CA ARG A 408 -10.29 -41.48 8.59
C ARG A 408 -8.77 -41.36 8.43
N GLU A 409 -8.06 -42.37 8.93
CA GLU A 409 -6.61 -42.51 8.71
C GLU A 409 -6.35 -43.34 7.44
N THR A 410 -5.26 -43.03 6.73
CA THR A 410 -4.68 -43.91 5.70
C THR A 410 -3.16 -43.87 5.81
N VAL A 411 -2.55 -44.99 6.19
CA VAL A 411 -1.10 -45.21 6.23
C VAL A 411 -0.60 -45.61 4.85
N ILE A 412 0.55 -45.08 4.42
CA ILE A 412 1.47 -45.65 3.41
C ILE A 412 2.86 -44.99 3.60
N SER A 413 3.92 -45.68 3.15
CA SER A 413 5.30 -45.54 3.63
C SER A 413 6.14 -44.40 3.03
N ASP A 414 7.24 -44.06 3.70
CA ASP A 414 8.35 -43.27 3.15
C ASP A 414 9.21 -44.13 2.20
N GLU A 415 9.58 -43.59 1.03
CA GLU A 415 10.79 -43.97 0.29
C GLU A 415 11.41 -42.71 -0.37
N ALA A 416 12.66 -42.79 -0.86
CA ALA A 416 13.57 -41.63 -0.85
C ALA A 416 14.10 -41.15 -2.23
N TYR A 417 14.82 -40.02 -2.17
CA TYR A 417 15.83 -39.52 -3.11
C TYR A 417 15.44 -38.46 -4.16
N THR A 418 16.42 -37.62 -4.51
CA THR A 418 16.40 -36.41 -5.39
C THR A 418 17.88 -36.02 -5.56
N PRO A 419 18.45 -35.79 -6.77
CA PRO A 419 18.23 -34.51 -7.48
C PRO A 419 18.40 -34.46 -9.04
N CYS A 420 17.99 -33.31 -9.59
CA CYS A 420 18.46 -32.60 -10.82
C CYS A 420 19.16 -33.36 -11.97
N SER A 421 18.75 -33.17 -13.23
CA SER A 421 19.19 -32.01 -14.05
C SER A 421 18.56 -32.01 -15.47
N SER A 422 18.94 -31.05 -16.33
CA SER A 422 18.31 -30.77 -17.64
C SER A 422 19.31 -30.35 -18.73
N ILE A 423 19.27 -30.93 -19.94
CA ILE A 423 19.73 -30.34 -21.22
C ILE A 423 18.86 -30.90 -22.39
N LEU A 424 18.73 -30.15 -23.49
CA LEU A 424 18.09 -30.47 -24.80
C LEU A 424 19.21 -30.94 -25.82
N PRO A 425 19.15 -30.88 -27.18
CA PRO A 425 18.06 -30.52 -28.15
C PRO A 425 17.97 -31.27 -29.54
N THR A 426 16.83 -31.11 -30.24
CA THR A 426 16.64 -31.03 -31.75
C THR A 426 17.04 -32.22 -32.66
N PRO A 427 16.79 -32.22 -34.01
CA PRO A 427 16.01 -31.32 -34.91
C PRO A 427 14.60 -31.90 -35.33
N VAL A 428 13.97 -31.89 -36.53
CA VAL A 428 14.31 -31.61 -37.97
C VAL A 428 13.06 -31.19 -38.83
N CYS A 429 13.28 -30.31 -39.83
CA CYS A 429 12.55 -29.96 -41.09
C CYS A 429 11.01 -30.06 -41.35
N ASP A 430 10.47 -28.97 -41.95
CA ASP A 430 9.39 -28.94 -42.96
C ASP A 430 9.95 -29.29 -44.39
N PRO A 431 9.13 -29.62 -45.43
CA PRO A 431 8.52 -28.56 -46.27
C PRO A 431 7.20 -28.86 -47.06
N LEU A 432 6.35 -27.84 -47.19
CA LEU A 432 5.54 -27.43 -48.37
C LEU A 432 4.47 -28.34 -49.07
N LEU A 433 3.53 -27.62 -49.72
CA LEU A 433 2.54 -27.97 -50.76
C LEU A 433 1.15 -28.51 -50.36
N GLU A 434 0.15 -27.84 -50.93
CA GLU A 434 -1.29 -28.21 -51.01
C GLU A 434 -1.54 -29.11 -52.26
N PRO A 435 -2.68 -29.81 -52.41
CA PRO A 435 -3.86 -29.16 -53.04
C PRO A 435 -5.26 -29.71 -52.68
N ALA A 436 -6.31 -28.91 -52.97
CA ALA A 436 -7.64 -29.31 -53.52
C ALA A 436 -8.54 -30.36 -52.79
N PHE A 437 -9.88 -30.41 -52.91
CA PHE A 437 -10.95 -29.52 -53.44
C PHE A 437 -12.27 -29.93 -52.70
N GLY A 438 -13.37 -29.18 -52.70
CA GLY A 438 -13.72 -27.92 -53.39
C GLY A 438 -14.90 -27.18 -52.75
N GLN A 439 -15.61 -26.32 -53.49
CA GLN A 439 -16.92 -26.61 -54.11
C GLN A 439 -18.11 -26.56 -53.10
N GLN A 440 -19.17 -25.74 -53.22
CA GLN A 440 -19.61 -24.64 -54.11
C GLN A 440 -20.75 -23.86 -53.35
N VAL A 441 -21.31 -22.68 -53.70
CA VAL A 441 -21.28 -21.79 -54.88
C VAL A 441 -21.52 -20.30 -54.46
N ASN A 442 -21.66 -19.39 -55.43
CA ASN A 442 -22.15 -17.98 -55.47
C ASN A 442 -22.98 -17.39 -54.28
N GLY A 443 -23.04 -16.07 -54.05
CA GLY A 443 -22.49 -14.90 -54.78
C GLY A 443 -22.95 -13.54 -54.17
N SER A 444 -22.42 -12.41 -54.67
CA SER A 444 -22.62 -11.01 -54.17
C SER A 444 -23.06 -10.09 -55.36
N PRO A 445 -23.31 -8.75 -55.28
CA PRO A 445 -23.23 -7.79 -54.16
C PRO A 445 -24.34 -6.67 -54.10
N CYS A 446 -24.12 -5.61 -53.29
CA CYS A 446 -24.56 -4.20 -53.41
C CYS A 446 -25.90 -3.64 -52.85
N THR A 447 -25.74 -2.63 -51.97
CA THR A 447 -26.49 -1.37 -51.68
C THR A 447 -27.85 -1.02 -52.34
N SER A 448 -28.80 -0.53 -51.50
CA SER A 448 -29.62 0.73 -51.60
C SER A 448 -31.08 0.55 -51.09
N GLN A 449 -31.76 1.69 -50.81
CA GLN A 449 -33.19 1.85 -50.41
C GLN A 449 -33.56 1.28 -49.02
N GLU A 450 -34.35 1.92 -48.12
CA GLU A 450 -35.41 2.97 -48.15
C GLU A 450 -36.78 2.57 -48.72
N GLU A 451 -37.68 2.21 -47.80
CA GLU A 451 -39.14 2.50 -47.68
C GLU A 451 -39.61 1.69 -46.44
N GLU A 452 -40.19 2.30 -45.39
CA GLU A 452 -41.57 2.81 -45.22
C GLU A 452 -42.67 1.72 -45.11
N GLY A 453 -43.69 2.04 -44.32
CA GLY A 453 -44.79 1.13 -43.94
C GLY A 453 -45.82 1.87 -43.09
N ASP A 454 -46.75 2.55 -43.76
CA ASP A 454 -47.75 3.45 -43.18
C ASP A 454 -49.17 2.85 -43.22
N VAL A 455 -50.07 3.30 -42.34
CA VAL A 455 -51.47 2.82 -42.24
C VAL A 455 -52.44 3.94 -41.85
N SER A 456 -53.12 4.50 -42.86
CA SER A 456 -54.45 5.16 -42.89
C SER A 456 -54.88 6.06 -41.70
N VAL A 457 -55.13 7.37 -41.83
CA VAL A 457 -56.04 8.11 -42.76
C VAL A 457 -57.54 7.80 -42.57
N HIS A 458 -58.33 8.79 -42.11
CA HIS A 458 -59.49 9.30 -42.86
C HIS A 458 -60.11 10.59 -42.26
N SER A 459 -60.47 11.55 -43.12
CA SER A 459 -61.21 12.79 -42.79
C SER A 459 -61.82 13.43 -44.04
N VAL A 460 -63.09 13.84 -44.03
CA VAL A 460 -63.73 14.79 -44.99
C VAL A 460 -64.96 15.48 -44.30
N PRO A 461 -65.66 16.50 -44.87
CA PRO A 461 -65.62 17.88 -44.33
C PRO A 461 -66.99 18.47 -43.95
N ASP A 462 -67.05 19.76 -43.56
CA ASP A 462 -67.72 20.80 -44.38
C ASP A 462 -67.55 22.27 -43.90
N THR A 463 -66.94 23.10 -44.77
CA THR A 463 -67.45 24.35 -45.38
C THR A 463 -68.13 25.51 -44.58
N GLU A 464 -67.47 26.70 -44.67
CA GLU A 464 -68.00 28.10 -44.82
C GLU A 464 -68.26 29.16 -43.68
N VAL A 465 -67.90 30.41 -44.04
CA VAL A 465 -68.45 31.75 -43.67
C VAL A 465 -68.02 32.46 -42.34
N SER A 466 -68.19 33.80 -42.37
CA SER A 466 -67.55 34.89 -41.58
C SER A 466 -68.42 35.45 -40.40
N PRO A 467 -67.88 36.33 -39.52
CA PRO A 467 -68.40 36.60 -38.16
C PRO A 467 -69.41 37.78 -38.06
N PRO A 468 -70.09 37.98 -36.90
CA PRO A 468 -69.61 38.98 -35.93
C PRO A 468 -69.98 38.73 -34.43
N ALA A 469 -69.67 39.73 -33.58
CA ALA A 469 -70.31 40.12 -32.30
C ALA A 469 -69.67 39.70 -30.94
N LEU A 470 -69.42 40.75 -30.13
CA LEU A 470 -69.30 40.79 -28.67
C LEU A 470 -70.72 40.75 -28.02
N PRO A 471 -70.91 40.53 -26.69
CA PRO A 471 -69.97 40.85 -25.61
C PRO A 471 -69.85 39.88 -24.40
N GLY A 472 -68.69 39.99 -23.73
CA GLY A 472 -68.59 40.19 -22.28
C GLY A 472 -68.92 39.04 -21.31
N LEU A 473 -67.88 38.49 -20.68
CA LEU A 473 -67.79 38.36 -19.22
C LEU A 473 -66.32 38.14 -18.80
N GLU A 474 -65.93 38.70 -17.65
CA GLU A 474 -64.54 38.68 -17.16
C GLU A 474 -64.24 37.40 -16.38
N VAL A 475 -63.15 36.70 -16.72
CA VAL A 475 -62.47 35.72 -15.86
C VAL A 475 -60.96 35.84 -16.12
N ASP A 476 -60.17 36.00 -15.06
CA ASP A 476 -58.71 36.13 -15.15
C ASP A 476 -58.04 34.89 -15.75
N ASN A 477 -56.99 35.12 -16.56
CA ASN A 477 -56.26 34.06 -17.25
C ASN A 477 -54.76 34.07 -16.89
N GLU A 478 -54.45 33.87 -15.61
CA GLU A 478 -53.07 33.61 -15.15
C GLU A 478 -52.55 32.24 -15.61
N ARG A 479 -52.20 32.10 -16.90
CA ARG A 479 -51.57 30.90 -17.47
C ARG A 479 -50.41 31.16 -18.43
N GLU A 480 -49.63 32.21 -18.19
CA GLU A 480 -48.30 32.41 -18.78
C GLU A 480 -47.22 32.54 -17.69
N SER A 481 -46.66 31.42 -17.21
CA SER A 481 -45.54 31.48 -16.25
C SER A 481 -44.55 30.31 -16.24
N GLU A 482 -44.96 29.06 -16.47
CA GLU A 482 -44.03 27.91 -16.29
C GLU A 482 -43.02 27.70 -17.44
N SER A 483 -43.44 27.77 -18.70
CA SER A 483 -42.55 27.54 -19.86
C SER A 483 -41.47 28.62 -20.00
N ASP A 484 -41.86 29.87 -19.82
CA ASP A 484 -40.98 31.03 -19.97
C ASP A 484 -39.98 31.17 -18.81
N GLN A 485 -40.36 30.78 -17.59
CA GLN A 485 -39.43 30.66 -16.46
C GLN A 485 -38.33 29.63 -16.74
N GLY A 486 -38.68 28.49 -17.36
CA GLY A 486 -37.72 27.47 -17.80
C GLY A 486 -36.75 27.99 -18.86
N ASN A 487 -37.25 28.69 -19.87
CA ASN A 487 -36.41 29.33 -20.90
C ASN A 487 -35.46 30.39 -20.31
N LYS A 488 -35.94 31.24 -19.40
CA LYS A 488 -35.12 32.26 -18.71
C LYS A 488 -34.00 31.63 -17.86
N PHE A 489 -34.27 30.51 -17.19
CA PHE A 489 -33.23 29.75 -16.48
C PHE A 489 -32.21 29.13 -17.43
N LEU A 490 -32.67 28.40 -18.46
CA LEU A 490 -31.79 27.74 -19.43
C LEU A 490 -30.91 28.74 -20.18
N GLN A 491 -31.47 29.89 -20.58
CA GLN A 491 -30.72 30.98 -21.22
C GLN A 491 -29.68 31.59 -20.25
N SER A 492 -29.96 31.68 -18.95
CA SER A 492 -29.01 32.14 -17.94
C SER A 492 -27.84 31.16 -17.75
N VAL A 493 -28.14 29.84 -17.73
CA VAL A 493 -27.11 28.79 -17.71
C VAL A 493 -26.26 28.83 -18.98
N LEU A 494 -26.88 28.99 -20.16
CA LEU A 494 -26.17 29.07 -21.45
C LEU A 494 -25.26 30.31 -21.52
N ARG A 495 -25.72 31.48 -21.03
CA ARG A 495 -24.89 32.69 -20.90
C ARG A 495 -23.71 32.47 -19.96
N LEU A 496 -23.92 31.82 -18.80
CA LEU A 496 -22.84 31.50 -17.87
C LEU A 496 -21.81 30.56 -18.51
N LEU A 497 -22.25 29.51 -19.19
CA LEU A 497 -21.38 28.59 -19.93
C LEU A 497 -20.57 29.33 -21.00
N ALA A 498 -21.22 30.16 -21.82
CA ALA A 498 -20.55 30.98 -22.83
C ALA A 498 -19.48 31.91 -22.21
N VAL A 499 -19.80 32.63 -21.12
CA VAL A 499 -18.84 33.48 -20.41
C VAL A 499 -17.65 32.67 -19.87
N THR A 500 -17.89 31.51 -19.25
CA THR A 500 -16.80 30.64 -18.77
C THR A 500 -15.94 30.08 -19.90
N LEU A 501 -16.52 29.78 -21.06
CA LEU A 501 -15.80 29.33 -22.25
C LEU A 501 -14.95 30.45 -22.85
N CYS A 502 -15.49 31.68 -22.94
CA CYS A 502 -14.74 32.87 -23.38
C CYS A 502 -13.58 33.19 -22.43
N LEU A 503 -13.78 33.09 -21.11
CA LEU A 503 -12.72 33.27 -20.12
C LEU A 503 -11.64 32.18 -20.22
N LEU A 504 -12.03 30.92 -20.46
CA LEU A 504 -11.09 29.82 -20.72
C LEU A 504 -10.29 30.03 -22.01
N LEU A 505 -10.92 30.53 -23.08
CA LEU A 505 -10.26 30.89 -24.34
C LEU A 505 -9.29 32.06 -24.16
N ALA A 506 -9.70 33.12 -23.44
CA ALA A 506 -8.83 34.27 -23.14
C ALA A 506 -7.62 33.84 -22.28
N LEU A 507 -7.84 32.99 -21.27
CA LEU A 507 -6.77 32.44 -20.45
C LEU A 507 -5.83 31.55 -21.27
N LEU A 508 -6.36 30.72 -22.18
CA LEU A 508 -5.57 29.87 -23.07
C LEU A 508 -4.72 30.71 -24.04
N LEU A 509 -5.30 31.76 -24.63
CA LEU A 509 -4.57 32.70 -25.50
C LEU A 509 -3.47 33.43 -24.73
N LEU A 510 -3.76 33.94 -23.52
CA LEU A 510 -2.75 34.55 -22.65
C LEU A 510 -1.60 33.57 -22.33
N LEU A 511 -1.94 32.30 -22.09
CA LEU A 511 -0.98 31.25 -21.74
C LEU A 511 -0.15 30.77 -22.95
N VAL A 512 -0.72 30.80 -24.17
CA VAL A 512 0.02 30.61 -25.43
C VAL A 512 0.95 31.80 -25.70
N ILE A 513 0.47 33.05 -25.55
CA ILE A 513 1.31 34.26 -25.69
C ILE A 513 2.47 34.20 -24.69
N LEU A 514 2.20 33.87 -23.42
CA LEU A 514 3.21 33.71 -22.37
C LEU A 514 4.22 32.59 -22.70
N ALA A 515 3.85 31.58 -23.48
CA ALA A 515 4.74 30.45 -23.82
C ALA A 515 5.42 30.52 -25.19
N GLU A 516 4.91 31.27 -26.17
CA GLU A 516 5.41 31.29 -27.56
C GLU A 516 5.93 32.65 -28.05
N SER A 517 5.56 33.77 -27.42
CA SER A 517 5.90 35.10 -27.97
C SER A 517 7.25 35.65 -27.49
N ASP A 518 8.05 36.23 -28.38
CA ASP A 518 9.29 36.94 -28.00
C ASP A 518 9.03 38.37 -27.46
N LEU A 519 7.86 38.60 -26.84
CA LEU A 519 7.48 39.90 -26.27
C LEU A 519 8.27 40.19 -24.99
N GLU A 520 9.17 41.18 -25.04
CA GLU A 520 10.01 41.64 -23.92
C GLU A 520 9.26 42.44 -22.82
N LEU A 521 7.98 42.14 -22.60
CA LEU A 521 7.22 42.70 -21.47
C LEU A 521 7.79 42.15 -20.17
N ALA A 522 8.39 43.01 -19.34
CA ALA A 522 9.11 42.62 -18.12
C ALA A 522 8.33 41.65 -17.22
N PHE A 523 7.03 41.91 -17.01
CA PHE A 523 6.12 41.04 -16.27
C PHE A 523 6.03 39.60 -16.84
N LEU A 524 5.97 39.45 -18.17
CA LEU A 524 5.93 38.12 -18.81
C LEU A 524 7.29 37.43 -18.71
N ARG A 525 8.40 38.17 -18.86
CA ARG A 525 9.76 37.64 -18.69
C ARG A 525 9.97 37.12 -17.27
N ASP A 526 9.56 37.87 -16.26
CA ASP A 526 9.78 37.51 -14.86
C ASP A 526 8.92 36.29 -14.47
N ILE A 527 7.70 36.15 -15.04
CA ILE A 527 6.91 34.91 -14.94
C ILE A 527 7.62 33.73 -15.62
N ARG A 528 8.22 33.91 -16.82
CA ARG A 528 8.98 32.86 -17.52
C ARG A 528 10.21 32.37 -16.77
N LEU A 529 10.74 33.18 -15.86
CA LEU A 529 11.87 32.82 -14.99
C LEU A 529 11.45 32.04 -13.74
N THR A 530 10.14 31.94 -13.44
CA THR A 530 9.68 31.11 -12.31
C THR A 530 9.92 29.61 -12.58
N PRO A 531 10.41 28.84 -11.59
CA PRO A 531 10.64 27.40 -11.77
C PRO A 531 9.34 26.64 -12.04
N GLU A 532 8.20 27.13 -11.54
CA GLU A 532 6.87 26.60 -11.84
C GLU A 532 6.52 26.74 -13.33
N PHE A 533 6.75 27.91 -13.94
CA PHE A 533 6.49 28.11 -15.36
C PHE A 533 7.48 27.34 -16.24
N GLN A 534 8.76 27.31 -15.90
CA GLN A 534 9.75 26.51 -16.64
C GLN A 534 9.42 25.02 -16.57
N GLN A 535 9.01 24.52 -15.40
CA GLN A 535 8.53 23.15 -15.28
C GLN A 535 7.28 22.92 -16.13
N PHE A 536 6.31 23.84 -16.11
CA PHE A 536 5.10 23.74 -16.93
C PHE A 536 5.44 23.70 -18.43
N HIS A 537 6.26 24.63 -18.90
CA HIS A 537 6.63 24.79 -20.30
C HIS A 537 7.32 23.53 -20.84
N TYR A 538 8.40 23.08 -20.21
CA TYR A 538 9.15 21.92 -20.69
C TYR A 538 8.44 20.56 -20.47
N GLN A 539 7.69 20.37 -19.39
CA GLN A 539 7.06 19.06 -19.10
C GLN A 539 5.69 18.87 -19.74
N TYR A 540 4.97 19.94 -20.08
CA TYR A 540 3.59 19.87 -20.55
C TYR A 540 3.37 20.61 -21.87
N PHE A 541 3.84 21.86 -21.99
CA PHE A 541 3.58 22.68 -23.17
C PHE A 541 4.36 22.23 -24.41
N CYS A 542 5.69 22.07 -24.33
CA CYS A 542 6.49 21.61 -25.49
C CYS A 542 6.08 20.22 -26.01
N PRO A 543 5.78 19.21 -25.16
CA PRO A 543 5.22 17.94 -25.63
C PRO A 543 3.83 18.08 -26.28
N LEU A 544 2.95 18.92 -25.72
CA LEU A 544 1.62 19.18 -26.29
C LEU A 544 1.72 19.87 -27.65
N ARG A 545 2.58 20.89 -27.81
CA ARG A 545 2.86 21.54 -29.09
C ARG A 545 3.29 20.53 -30.14
N ARG A 546 4.29 19.69 -29.84
CA ARG A 546 4.78 18.66 -30.77
C ARG A 546 3.67 17.67 -31.16
N TRP A 547 2.86 17.22 -30.20
CA TRP A 547 1.73 16.34 -30.48
C TRP A 547 0.67 16.99 -31.35
N LEU A 548 0.30 18.25 -31.07
CA LEU A 548 -0.63 19.04 -31.88
C LEU A 548 -0.12 19.24 -33.30
N SER A 549 1.15 19.63 -33.48
CA SER A 549 1.77 19.74 -34.80
C SER A 549 1.68 18.42 -35.58
N CYS A 550 2.08 17.29 -34.97
CA CYS A 550 2.00 15.98 -35.61
C CYS A 550 0.55 15.52 -35.91
N LYS A 551 -0.44 15.97 -35.15
CA LYS A 551 -1.87 15.62 -35.36
C LYS A 551 -2.61 16.52 -36.33
N LEU A 552 -2.23 17.79 -36.44
CA LEU A 552 -2.87 18.79 -37.31
C LEU A 552 -2.22 18.89 -38.69
N HIS A 553 -0.93 18.58 -38.83
CA HIS A 553 -0.25 18.63 -40.14
C HIS A 553 -0.91 17.79 -41.25
N PRO A 554 -1.48 16.59 -40.98
CA PRO A 554 -2.24 15.85 -41.99
C PRO A 554 -3.60 16.48 -42.34
N ILE A 555 -4.20 17.22 -41.40
CA ILE A 555 -5.53 17.83 -41.58
C ILE A 555 -5.42 19.14 -42.36
N ILE A 556 -4.38 19.95 -42.09
CA ILE A 556 -4.11 21.20 -42.82
C ILE A 556 -3.80 20.90 -44.30
N ARG A 557 -3.00 19.86 -44.57
CA ARG A 557 -2.78 19.36 -45.95
C ARG A 557 -4.04 18.83 -46.65
N LEU A 558 -5.14 18.60 -45.92
CA LEU A 558 -6.44 18.19 -46.49
C LEU A 558 -7.39 19.37 -46.72
N ILE A 559 -6.91 20.59 -46.46
CA ILE A 559 -7.61 21.88 -46.67
C ILE A 559 -6.85 22.73 -47.70
N ASP A 560 -5.52 22.56 -47.77
CA ASP A 560 -4.65 23.11 -48.83
C ASP A 560 -4.58 22.19 -50.08
N SER A 561 -5.62 21.40 -50.38
CA SER A 561 -5.71 20.48 -51.53
C SER A 561 -7.16 20.30 -52.02
#